data_AF-A0A447RGA3-F1
#
_entry.id   AF-A0A447RGA3-F1
#
_cell.length_a   1.000
_cell.length_b   1.000
_cell.length_c   1.000
_cell.angle_alpha   90.00
_cell.angle_beta   90.00
_cell.angle_gamma   90.00
#
_symmetry.space_group_name_H-M   'P 1'
#
loop_
_entity.id
_entity.type
_entity.pdbx_description
1 polymer ?
#
loop_
_entity_poly.entity_id
_entity_poly.type
_entity_poly.pdbx_seq_one_letter_code
_entity_poly.pdbx_strand_id
1 'polypeptide(L)'
;MQQAIADTLRTTPGVAGLHDLKTRKAGDLVLVDVHLEVAGEMSVAEGHQIARHARERVLAQHPVLNVMVHLDPCEAQGLTKAV
;
A
#
# COMPACT_ATOMS: atom_id res chain seq x y z
N MET A 1 14.96 6.60 -0.17
CA MET A 1 13.79 6.76 0.72
C MET A 1 12.54 6.15 0.10
N GLN A 2 11.99 6.71 -0.99
CA GLN A 2 10.78 6.18 -1.63
C GLN A 2 10.89 4.70 -2.03
N GLN A 3 12.02 4.28 -2.64
CA GLN A 3 12.26 2.87 -2.96
C GLN A 3 12.22 1.97 -1.72
N ALA A 4 12.88 2.37 -0.62
CA ALA A 4 12.91 1.59 0.62
C ALA A 4 11.51 1.45 1.25
N ILE A 5 10.68 2.50 1.18
CA ILE A 5 9.27 2.44 1.59
C ILE A 5 8.51 1.45 0.69
N ALA A 6 8.69 1.54 -0.63
CA ALA A 6 8.05 0.64 -1.59
C ALA A 6 8.42 -0.83 -1.31
N ASP A 7 9.69 -1.13 -0.99
CA ASP A 7 10.14 -2.48 -0.68
C ASP A 7 9.52 -3.00 0.64
N THR A 8 9.45 -2.16 1.68
CA THR A 8 8.75 -2.52 2.92
C THR A 8 7.27 -2.83 2.67
N LEU A 9 6.61 -2.06 1.81
CA LEU A 9 5.20 -2.27 1.44
C LEU A 9 5.02 -3.54 0.60
N ARG A 10 5.83 -3.77 -0.43
CA ARG A 10 5.78 -5.00 -1.27
C ARG A 10 6.04 -6.28 -0.48
N THR A 11 6.86 -6.20 0.55
CA THR A 11 7.16 -7.34 1.45
C THR A 11 6.15 -7.48 2.59
N THR A 12 5.08 -6.68 2.62
CA THR A 12 4.02 -6.81 3.62
C THR A 12 3.09 -7.98 3.25
N PRO A 13 2.83 -8.93 4.16
CA PRO A 13 1.91 -10.03 3.91
C PRO A 13 0.52 -9.54 3.48
N GLY A 14 -0.03 -10.15 2.43
CA GLY A 14 -1.35 -9.82 1.89
C GLY A 14 -1.35 -8.70 0.84
N VAL A 15 -0.23 -8.02 0.61
CA VAL A 15 -0.06 -7.08 -0.51
C VAL A 15 0.34 -7.87 -1.76
N ALA A 16 -0.49 -7.82 -2.79
CA ALA A 16 -0.20 -8.41 -4.10
C ALA A 16 0.69 -7.50 -4.96
N GLY A 17 0.55 -6.19 -4.78
CA GLY A 17 1.27 -5.19 -5.56
C GLY A 17 1.05 -3.77 -5.06
N LEU A 18 1.66 -2.81 -5.75
CA LEU A 18 1.44 -1.38 -5.57
C LEU A 18 1.82 -0.66 -6.88
N HIS A 19 1.07 0.37 -7.25
CA HIS A 19 1.26 1.08 -8.52
C HIS A 19 1.36 2.60 -8.38
N ASP A 20 0.85 3.22 -7.31
CA ASP A 20 1.01 4.65 -7.05
C ASP A 20 1.55 4.87 -5.63
N LEU A 21 2.75 5.44 -5.52
CA LEU A 21 3.40 5.77 -4.26
C LEU A 21 3.90 7.21 -4.33
N LYS A 22 3.26 8.08 -3.54
CA LYS A 22 3.61 9.49 -3.44
C LYS A 22 4.18 9.78 -2.07
N THR A 23 5.30 10.49 -2.05
CA THR A 23 5.94 10.96 -0.83
C THR A 23 6.07 12.47 -0.85
N ARG A 24 5.67 13.14 0.24
CA ARG A 24 5.93 14.57 0.42
C ARG A 24 6.71 14.81 1.71
N LYS A 25 7.65 15.75 1.66
CA LYS A 25 8.43 16.15 2.83
C LYS A 25 7.59 17.04 3.75
N ALA A 26 7.66 16.80 5.06
CA ALA A 26 7.00 17.57 6.11
C ALA A 26 8.01 17.80 7.24
N GLY A 27 8.77 18.89 7.16
CA GLY A 27 9.95 19.11 8.00
C GLY A 27 11.00 18.04 7.74
N ASP A 28 11.45 17.36 8.80
CA ASP A 28 12.43 16.27 8.70
C ASP A 28 11.80 14.90 8.43
N LEU A 29 10.47 14.82 8.43
CA LEU A 29 9.71 13.59 8.19
C LEU A 29 9.06 13.57 6.81
N VAL A 30 8.52 12.41 6.45
CA VAL A 30 7.83 12.19 5.17
C VAL A 30 6.37 11.80 5.40
N LEU A 31 5.45 12.35 4.63
CA LEU A 31 4.08 11.85 4.51
C LEU A 31 4.00 10.97 3.27
N VAL A 32 3.32 9.84 3.38
CA VAL A 32 3.19 8.83 2.33
C VAL A 32 1.73 8.64 1.99
N ASP A 33 1.43 8.60 0.70
CA ASP A 33 0.14 8.15 0.14
C ASP A 33 0.43 7.02 -0.85
N VAL A 34 -0.25 5.89 -0.69
CA VAL A 34 0.00 4.70 -1.49
C VAL A 34 -1.26 3.93 -1.84
N HIS A 35 -1.29 3.40 -3.07
CA HIS A 35 -2.26 2.43 -3.54
C HIS A 35 -1.67 1.03 -3.50
N LEU A 36 -2.24 0.14 -2.68
CA LEU A 36 -1.85 -1.26 -2.56
C LEU A 36 -2.89 -2.14 -3.24
N GLU A 37 -2.40 -3.13 -3.98
CA GLU A 37 -3.23 -4.15 -4.62
C GLU A 37 -3.43 -5.33 -3.68
N VAL A 38 -4.67 -5.77 -3.53
CA VAL A 38 -5.07 -6.93 -2.70
C VAL A 38 -6.03 -7.85 -3.46
N ALA A 39 -6.35 -9.02 -2.93
CA ALA A 39 -7.33 -9.91 -3.55
C ALA A 39 -8.72 -9.24 -3.62
N GLY A 40 -9.40 -9.28 -4.76
CA GLY A 40 -10.65 -8.54 -4.98
C GLY A 40 -11.85 -9.08 -4.20
N GLU A 41 -11.83 -10.37 -3.88
CA GLU A 41 -12.82 -11.06 -3.04
C GLU A 41 -12.61 -10.89 -1.53
N MET A 42 -11.59 -10.13 -1.11
CA MET A 42 -11.25 -9.92 0.29
C MET A 42 -12.32 -9.08 1.02
N SER A 43 -12.60 -9.42 2.27
CA SER A 43 -13.51 -8.61 3.09
C SER A 43 -12.88 -7.27 3.47
N VAL A 44 -13.72 -6.27 3.74
CA VAL A 44 -13.27 -4.95 4.23
C VAL A 44 -12.45 -5.08 5.52
N ALA A 45 -12.79 -6.02 6.40
CA ALA A 45 -12.07 -6.25 7.65
C ALA A 45 -10.64 -6.77 7.41
N GLU A 46 -10.47 -7.73 6.50
CA GLU A 46 -9.15 -8.26 6.12
C GLU A 46 -8.31 -7.17 5.44
N GLY A 47 -8.90 -6.43 4.51
CA GLY A 47 -8.24 -5.29 3.87
C GLY A 47 -7.77 -4.26 4.89
N HIS A 48 -8.62 -3.91 5.86
CA HIS A 48 -8.24 -2.99 6.94
C HIS A 48 -7.04 -3.51 7.75
N GLN A 49 -6.96 -4.81 8.04
CA GLN A 49 -5.80 -5.37 8.75
C GLN A 49 -4.52 -5.27 7.92
N ILE A 50 -4.58 -5.54 6.62
CA ILE A 50 -3.42 -5.40 5.73
C ILE A 50 -2.96 -3.94 5.65
N ALA A 51 -3.88 -3.00 5.45
CA ALA A 51 -3.58 -1.57 5.40
C ALA A 51 -2.96 -1.09 6.72
N ARG A 52 -3.51 -1.51 7.86
CA ARG A 52 -2.98 -1.22 9.20
C ARG A 52 -1.56 -1.76 9.35
N HIS A 53 -1.33 -3.01 8.99
CA HIS A 53 -0.02 -3.66 9.11
C HIS A 53 1.03 -3.02 8.20
N ALA A 54 0.67 -2.70 6.95
CA ALA A 54 1.53 -2.00 6.01
C ALA A 54 1.96 -0.63 6.56
N ARG A 55 0.99 0.14 7.08
CA ARG A 55 1.26 1.44 7.71
C ARG A 55 2.18 1.31 8.92
N GLU A 56 1.93 0.37 9.82
CA GLU A 56 2.76 0.14 11.02
C GLU A 56 4.21 -0.21 10.65
N ARG A 57 4.40 -1.09 9.65
CA ARG A 57 5.74 -1.47 9.17
C ARG A 57 6.52 -0.28 8.61
N VAL A 58 5.86 0.59 7.83
CA VAL A 58 6.51 1.77 7.27
C VAL A 58 6.90 2.77 8.36
N LEU A 59 5.99 3.03 9.31
CA LEU A 59 6.25 3.95 10.43
C LEU A 59 7.38 3.46 11.34
N ALA A 60 7.53 2.14 11.51
CA ALA A 60 8.57 1.56 12.35
C ALA A 60 9.97 1.56 11.70
N GLN A 61 10.06 1.52 10.37
CA GLN A 61 11.32 1.32 9.66
C GLN A 61 11.87 2.59 8.98
N HIS A 62 11.04 3.61 8.82
CA HIS A 62 11.38 4.80 8.04
C HIS A 62 10.99 6.09 8.79
N PRO A 63 11.70 7.22 8.59
CA PRO A 63 11.30 8.53 9.13
C PRO A 63 10.05 9.09 8.42
N VAL A 64 8.91 8.44 8.63
CA VAL A 64 7.60 8.75 8.07
C VAL A 64 6.69 9.25 9.18
N LEU A 65 6.03 10.38 8.95
CA LEU A 65 5.08 10.98 9.87
C LEU A 65 3.72 10.26 9.82
N ASN A 66 3.24 9.94 8.63
CA ASN A 66 2.00 9.20 8.43
C ASN A 66 1.96 8.53 7.05
N VAL A 67 1.18 7.45 6.96
CA VAL A 67 0.90 6.73 5.71
C VAL A 67 -0.61 6.69 5.51
N MET A 68 -1.09 7.15 4.36
CA MET A 68 -2.44 6.92 3.86
C MET A 68 -2.38 5.76 2.87
N VAL A 69 -3.22 4.75 3.10
CA VAL A 69 -3.26 3.53 2.28
C VAL A 69 -4.63 3.44 1.62
N HIS A 70 -4.63 3.39 0.30
CA HIS A 70 -5.78 3.02 -0.52
C HIS A 70 -5.61 1.56 -0.94
N LEU A 71 -6.71 0.81 -0.91
CA LEU A 71 -6.71 -0.60 -1.33
C LEU A 71 -7.47 -0.70 -2.64
N ASP A 72 -6.80 -1.23 -3.65
CA ASP A 72 -7.38 -1.55 -4.93
C ASP A 72 -7.38 -3.07 -5.11
N PRO A 73 -8.43 -3.65 -5.73
CA PRO A 73 -8.38 -5.05 -6.12
C PRO A 73 -7.29 -5.23 -7.17
N CYS A 74 -6.46 -6.26 -7.02
CA CYS A 74 -5.56 -6.69 -8.06
C CYS A 74 -6.40 -7.09 -9.27
N GLU A 75 -6.23 -6.40 -10.40
CA GLU A 75 -6.89 -6.79 -11.64
C GLU A 75 -6.38 -8.19 -11.99
N ALA A 76 -7.24 -9.20 -11.85
CA ALA A 76 -7.00 -10.49 -12.47
C ALA A 76 -6.84 -10.21 -13.96
N GLN A 77 -5.61 -10.31 -14.48
CA GLN A 77 -5.35 -10.12 -15.90
C GLN A 77 -6.26 -11.09 -16.68
N GLY A 78 -7.28 -10.53 -17.34
CA GLY A 78 -8.11 -11.24 -18.30
C GLY A 78 -9.53 -11.58 -17.84
N LEU A 79 -10.41 -10.58 -17.77
CA LEU A 79 -11.71 -10.72 -18.44
C LEU A 79 -11.85 -9.55 -19.41
N THR A 80 -11.58 -9.84 -20.68
CA THR A 80 -11.97 -9.00 -21.81
C THR A 80 -13.36 -8.42 -21.55
N LYS A 81 -13.45 -7.09 -21.48
CA LYS A 81 -14.71 -6.38 -21.71
C LYS A 81 -15.21 -6.79 -23.09
N ALA A 82 -16.06 -7.80 -23.11
CA ALA A 82 -16.90 -8.14 -24.24
C ALA A 82 -18.33 -8.12 -23.72
N VAL A 83 -18.92 -6.91 -23.66
CA VAL A 83 -20.31 -6.59 -24.00
C VAL A 83 -20.34 -5.11 -24.36
#